data_AF-A0A7Z0IVU9-F1
#
_entry.id   AF-A0A7Z0IVU9-F1
#
_cell.length_a   1.000
_cell.length_b   1.000
_cell.length_c   1.000
_cell.angle_alpha   90.00
_cell.angle_beta   90.00
_cell.angle_gamma   90.00
#
_symmetry.space_group_name_H-M   'P 1'
#
loop_
_entity.id
_entity.type
_entity.pdbx_description
1 polymer ?
#
loop_
_entity_poly.entity_id
_entity_poly.type
_entity_poly.pdbx_seq_one_letter_code
_entity_poly.pdbx_strand_id
1 'polypeptide(L)'
;MTSTPTPTPPRTSEAATAAPRTSAVEIATAVWSVLAVVVGAWILVEPSWYPLGSNDPSAGFSLLADVPTRAVGLIAVMLGVVGIGAALAMSARLPSARMGYGLVAIGALETLVFAAIVPDIRLLILMGYLCALFGPVLVLGILIAGARGNRRNLLVVTVAAAVVATGLVAFGANGEAFSEAGRAMVLGLADAGPGMLFVGGSFIGGALWLASTVRHLRRLREQCAGCGRPTRGLTSNVATWGRWATIGAALCPLPYALLRLTWLTPWPVSMDVAVLEADPGLRVFGLSLGFAALAGSVLTLGLISRWGEVFPRWIPVLRGRVVPAGPPAAVALVVAGAITLAGRSVLQTVVAGEGGFNALEAEALLVFPFPIWGPLLGAAAIAYFLRRRGQCRQCAAS
;
A
#
# COMPACT_ATOMS: atom_id res chain seq x y z
N MET A 1 10.10 -4.59 -73.94
CA MET A 1 9.31 -5.52 -73.10
C MET A 1 10.18 -5.95 -71.95
N THR A 2 10.06 -5.26 -70.81
CA THR A 2 10.84 -5.46 -69.59
C THR A 2 9.89 -6.05 -68.54
N SER A 3 10.04 -7.35 -68.26
CA SER A 3 9.24 -8.08 -67.28
C SER A 3 9.73 -7.79 -65.85
N THR A 4 8.91 -7.11 -65.07
CA THR A 4 9.05 -6.94 -63.62
C THR A 4 8.80 -8.27 -62.90
N PRO A 5 9.65 -8.69 -61.94
CA PRO A 5 9.37 -9.87 -61.13
C PRO A 5 8.29 -9.57 -60.08
N THR A 6 7.29 -10.44 -59.99
CA THR A 6 6.20 -10.40 -59.02
C THR A 6 6.75 -10.67 -57.61
N PRO A 7 6.41 -9.88 -56.58
CA PRO A 7 6.82 -10.19 -55.21
C PRO A 7 6.07 -11.41 -54.69
N THR A 8 6.81 -12.48 -54.39
CA THR A 8 6.35 -13.63 -53.62
C THR A 8 5.75 -13.17 -52.29
N PRO A 9 4.54 -13.63 -51.88
CA PRO A 9 4.02 -13.33 -50.55
C PRO A 9 4.94 -13.95 -49.49
N PRO A 10 5.16 -13.29 -48.34
CA PRO A 10 5.96 -13.85 -47.27
C PRO A 10 5.29 -15.14 -46.78
N ARG A 11 6.07 -16.23 -46.79
CA ARG A 11 5.71 -17.50 -46.16
C ARG A 11 5.27 -17.21 -44.73
N THR A 12 4.06 -17.65 -44.41
CA THR A 12 3.55 -17.74 -43.04
C THR A 12 4.63 -18.39 -42.18
N SER A 13 5.21 -17.64 -41.25
CA SER A 13 6.14 -18.17 -40.26
C SER A 13 5.36 -19.08 -39.31
N GLU A 14 5.27 -20.35 -39.68
CA GLU A 14 4.99 -21.44 -38.77
C GLU A 14 5.92 -21.34 -37.56
N ALA A 15 5.30 -21.46 -36.39
CA ALA A 15 5.94 -21.74 -35.11
C ALA A 15 6.98 -20.71 -34.62
N ALA A 16 6.54 -19.48 -34.39
CA ALA A 16 7.09 -18.74 -33.25
C ALA A 16 6.77 -19.56 -32.00
N THR A 17 7.79 -20.24 -31.47
CA THR A 17 7.78 -21.01 -30.24
C THR A 17 7.08 -20.21 -29.15
N ALA A 18 5.87 -20.62 -28.80
CA ALA A 18 5.05 -19.94 -27.80
C ALA A 18 5.77 -20.00 -26.46
N ALA A 19 6.49 -18.93 -26.12
CA ALA A 19 7.18 -18.80 -24.84
C ALA A 19 6.22 -19.17 -23.69
N PRO A 20 6.72 -19.86 -22.64
CA PRO A 20 5.88 -20.31 -21.55
C PRO A 20 5.07 -19.15 -20.97
N ARG A 21 3.74 -19.31 -20.94
CA ARG A 21 2.77 -18.30 -20.51
C ARG A 21 2.77 -18.04 -19.00
N THR A 22 3.45 -18.89 -18.23
CA THR A 22 3.57 -18.82 -16.78
C THR A 22 4.45 -17.65 -16.38
N SER A 23 3.81 -16.61 -15.83
CA SER A 23 4.50 -15.46 -15.27
C SER A 23 4.82 -15.67 -13.79
N ALA A 24 5.91 -15.07 -13.30
CA ALA A 24 6.30 -15.13 -11.89
C ALA A 24 5.17 -14.72 -10.93
N VAL A 25 4.25 -13.86 -11.38
CA VAL A 25 3.07 -13.44 -10.63
C VAL A 25 2.11 -14.61 -10.40
N GLU A 26 1.81 -15.41 -11.42
CA GLU A 26 0.90 -16.57 -11.27
C GLU A 26 1.51 -17.65 -10.38
N ILE A 27 2.84 -17.87 -10.48
CA ILE A 27 3.56 -18.78 -9.60
C ILE A 27 3.49 -18.29 -8.15
N ALA A 28 3.75 -17.00 -7.92
CA ALA A 28 3.63 -16.40 -6.59
C ALA A 28 2.20 -16.49 -6.04
N THR A 29 1.17 -16.28 -6.88
CA THR A 29 -0.24 -16.47 -6.50
C THR A 29 -0.51 -17.92 -6.10
N ALA A 30 -0.07 -18.90 -6.88
CA ALA A 30 -0.26 -20.32 -6.54
C ALA A 30 0.45 -20.71 -5.24
N VAL A 31 1.70 -20.27 -5.04
CA VAL A 31 2.46 -20.49 -3.79
C VAL A 31 1.75 -19.84 -2.60
N TRP A 32 1.25 -18.62 -2.78
CA TRP A 32 0.50 -17.94 -1.74
C TRP A 32 -0.83 -18.67 -1.41
N SER A 33 -1.53 -19.21 -2.42
CA SER A 33 -2.74 -20.02 -2.18
C SER A 33 -2.42 -21.32 -1.42
N VAL A 34 -1.25 -21.95 -1.64
CA VAL A 34 -0.79 -23.07 -0.79
C VAL A 34 -0.61 -22.62 0.65
N LEU A 35 0.01 -21.46 0.88
CA LEU A 35 0.15 -20.90 2.23
C LEU A 35 -1.22 -20.64 2.87
N ALA A 36 -2.21 -20.15 2.11
CA ALA A 36 -3.57 -19.97 2.60
C ALA A 36 -4.23 -21.29 3.04
N VAL A 37 -3.99 -22.40 2.31
CA VAL A 37 -4.43 -23.75 2.73
C VAL A 37 -3.76 -24.15 4.05
N VAL A 38 -2.45 -23.97 4.17
CA VAL A 38 -1.69 -24.34 5.37
C VAL A 38 -2.18 -23.54 6.59
N VAL A 39 -2.34 -22.24 6.44
CA VAL A 39 -2.84 -21.36 7.50
C VAL A 39 -4.30 -21.69 7.85
N GLY A 40 -5.15 -21.94 6.86
CA GLY A 40 -6.54 -22.36 7.08
C GLY A 40 -6.63 -23.70 7.83
N ALA A 41 -5.81 -24.67 7.46
CA ALA A 41 -5.71 -25.96 8.15
C ALA A 41 -5.18 -25.80 9.58
N TRP A 42 -4.20 -24.92 9.79
CA TRP A 42 -3.69 -24.60 11.12
C TRP A 42 -4.78 -24.03 12.03
N ILE A 43 -5.62 -23.11 11.52
CA ILE A 43 -6.77 -22.56 12.28
C ILE A 43 -7.77 -23.66 12.66
N LEU A 44 -7.91 -24.72 11.86
CA LEU A 44 -8.79 -25.85 12.18
C LEU A 44 -8.21 -26.75 13.30
N VAL A 45 -6.89 -26.92 13.32
CA VAL A 45 -6.18 -27.72 14.33
C VAL A 45 -6.06 -26.97 15.65
N GLU A 46 -5.70 -25.69 15.60
CA GLU A 46 -5.49 -24.82 16.75
C GLU A 46 -6.35 -23.55 16.65
N PRO A 47 -7.66 -23.62 16.93
CA PRO A 47 -8.56 -22.47 16.82
C PRO A 47 -8.19 -21.30 17.73
N SER A 48 -7.48 -21.56 18.83
CA SER A 48 -7.05 -20.52 19.77
C SER A 48 -6.03 -19.54 19.16
N TRP A 49 -5.33 -19.95 18.10
CA TRP A 49 -4.34 -19.13 17.41
C TRP A 49 -4.98 -18.05 16.52
N TYR A 50 -6.26 -18.17 16.16
CA TYR A 50 -6.89 -17.27 15.19
C TYR A 50 -6.92 -15.81 15.70
N PRO A 51 -6.18 -14.89 15.04
CA PRO A 51 -5.90 -13.58 15.63
C PRO A 51 -7.01 -12.55 15.41
N LEU A 52 -8.12 -12.92 14.74
CA LEU A 52 -9.25 -12.03 14.44
C LEU A 52 -10.57 -12.52 15.04
N GLY A 53 -10.51 -13.48 15.98
CA GLY A 53 -11.70 -14.07 16.59
C GLY A 53 -12.34 -13.17 17.66
N SER A 54 -13.42 -13.65 18.28
CA SER A 54 -14.17 -12.92 19.32
C SER A 54 -13.36 -12.52 20.55
N ASN A 55 -12.24 -13.20 20.84
CA ASN A 55 -11.37 -12.90 21.98
C ASN A 55 -10.34 -11.81 21.68
N ASP A 56 -10.34 -11.27 20.47
CA ASP A 56 -9.41 -10.23 20.03
C ASP A 56 -9.85 -8.84 20.55
N PRO A 57 -9.00 -8.09 21.27
CA PRO A 57 -9.29 -6.71 21.66
C PRO A 57 -9.63 -5.78 20.49
N SER A 58 -9.17 -6.12 19.27
CA SER A 58 -9.45 -5.36 18.04
C SER A 58 -10.62 -5.92 17.21
N ALA A 59 -11.37 -6.90 17.73
CA ALA A 59 -12.43 -7.60 16.99
C ALA A 59 -13.42 -6.64 16.32
N GLY A 60 -13.81 -5.54 16.99
CA GLY A 60 -14.78 -4.57 16.46
C GLY A 60 -14.41 -3.92 15.12
N PHE A 61 -13.14 -3.96 14.70
CA PHE A 61 -12.68 -3.44 13.40
C PHE A 61 -12.64 -4.49 12.28
N SER A 62 -12.77 -5.77 12.62
CA SER A 62 -12.75 -6.90 11.68
C SER A 62 -14.17 -7.24 11.22
N LEU A 63 -14.32 -7.63 9.95
CA LEU A 63 -15.58 -8.21 9.45
C LEU A 63 -15.75 -9.67 9.83
N LEU A 64 -14.68 -10.31 10.29
CA LEU A 64 -14.63 -11.73 10.62
C LEU A 64 -14.75 -12.01 12.12
N ALA A 65 -14.91 -10.95 12.93
CA ALA A 65 -14.96 -11.04 14.39
C ALA A 65 -16.01 -12.02 14.92
N ASP A 66 -17.21 -11.97 14.33
CA ASP A 66 -18.35 -12.81 14.73
C ASP A 66 -18.43 -14.12 13.94
N VAL A 67 -17.51 -14.35 13.00
CA VAL A 67 -17.50 -15.57 12.20
C VAL A 67 -16.89 -16.70 13.04
N PRO A 68 -17.57 -17.85 13.18
CA PRO A 68 -17.01 -18.97 13.93
C PRO A 68 -15.64 -19.38 13.38
N THR A 69 -14.63 -19.50 14.25
CA THR A 69 -13.24 -19.76 13.86
C THR A 69 -13.09 -20.99 12.97
N ARG A 70 -13.87 -22.05 13.23
CA ARG A 70 -13.90 -23.25 12.39
C ARG A 70 -14.38 -22.97 10.96
N ALA A 71 -15.38 -22.10 10.81
CA ALA A 71 -15.87 -21.69 9.49
C ALA A 71 -14.79 -20.90 8.74
N VAL A 72 -14.08 -19.99 9.43
CA VAL A 72 -12.95 -19.25 8.84
C VAL A 72 -11.87 -20.20 8.31
N GLY A 73 -11.45 -21.18 9.12
CA GLY A 73 -10.47 -22.18 8.71
C GLY A 73 -10.91 -22.99 7.48
N LEU A 74 -12.16 -23.48 7.46
CA LEU A 74 -12.72 -24.22 6.32
C LEU A 74 -12.79 -23.37 5.05
N ILE A 75 -13.27 -22.13 5.16
CA ILE A 75 -13.36 -21.20 4.02
C ILE A 75 -11.95 -20.89 3.49
N ALA A 76 -10.97 -20.65 4.36
CA ALA A 76 -9.59 -20.39 3.95
C ALA A 76 -8.97 -21.59 3.21
N VAL A 77 -9.19 -22.82 3.68
CA VAL A 77 -8.76 -24.04 2.97
C VAL A 77 -9.44 -24.16 1.61
N MET A 78 -10.76 -23.97 1.54
CA MET A 78 -11.52 -24.08 0.30
C MET A 78 -11.07 -23.04 -0.74
N LEU A 79 -10.94 -21.78 -0.34
CA LEU A 79 -10.41 -20.71 -1.19
C LEU A 79 -8.96 -21.00 -1.60
N GLY A 80 -8.12 -21.47 -0.69
CA GLY A 80 -6.74 -21.87 -1.01
C GLY A 80 -6.69 -22.97 -2.08
N VAL A 81 -7.49 -24.03 -1.95
CA VAL A 81 -7.53 -25.14 -2.93
C VAL A 81 -8.09 -24.69 -4.28
N VAL A 82 -9.20 -23.95 -4.28
CA VAL A 82 -9.78 -23.36 -5.51
C VAL A 82 -8.77 -22.42 -6.17
N GLY A 83 -8.08 -21.61 -5.36
CA GLY A 83 -7.07 -20.67 -5.77
C GLY A 83 -5.87 -21.32 -6.44
N ILE A 84 -5.35 -22.43 -5.90
CA ILE A 84 -4.27 -23.21 -6.54
C ILE A 84 -4.71 -23.65 -7.94
N GLY A 85 -5.89 -24.27 -8.05
CA GLY A 85 -6.43 -24.75 -9.32
C GLY A 85 -6.63 -23.61 -10.33
N ALA A 86 -7.21 -22.49 -9.89
CA ALA A 86 -7.45 -21.34 -10.73
C ALA A 86 -6.15 -20.65 -11.19
N ALA A 87 -5.16 -20.49 -10.31
CA ALA A 87 -3.87 -19.89 -10.66
C ALA A 87 -3.12 -20.73 -11.71
N LEU A 88 -3.13 -22.06 -11.55
CA LEU A 88 -2.56 -22.98 -12.53
C LEU A 88 -3.34 -22.93 -13.86
N ALA A 89 -4.68 -22.94 -13.81
CA ALA A 89 -5.52 -22.86 -15.00
C ALA A 89 -5.36 -21.53 -15.77
N MET A 90 -5.15 -20.41 -15.09
CA MET A 90 -4.92 -19.10 -15.71
C MET A 90 -3.63 -19.06 -16.56
N SER A 91 -2.67 -19.94 -16.27
CA SER A 91 -1.42 -20.09 -17.01
C SER A 91 -1.53 -21.05 -18.21
N ALA A 92 -2.60 -21.85 -18.28
CA ALA A 92 -2.84 -22.83 -19.33
C ALA A 92 -3.57 -22.26 -20.55
N ARG A 93 -3.60 -23.01 -21.67
CA ARG A 93 -4.47 -22.70 -22.82
C ARG A 93 -5.88 -23.22 -22.50
N LEU A 94 -6.83 -22.31 -22.37
CA LEU A 94 -8.22 -22.66 -22.07
C LEU A 94 -8.99 -23.00 -23.35
N PRO A 95 -9.85 -24.03 -23.32
CA PRO A 95 -10.60 -24.46 -24.50
C PRO A 95 -11.81 -23.55 -24.81
N SER A 96 -12.26 -22.71 -23.88
CA SER A 96 -13.38 -21.81 -24.11
C SER A 96 -13.22 -20.45 -23.42
N ALA A 97 -13.77 -19.40 -24.04
CA ALA A 97 -13.81 -18.06 -23.45
C ALA A 97 -14.62 -18.01 -22.15
N ARG A 98 -15.69 -18.83 -22.03
CA ARG A 98 -16.52 -18.93 -20.82
C ARG A 98 -15.69 -19.37 -19.61
N MET A 99 -14.82 -20.37 -19.78
CA MET A 99 -13.90 -20.80 -18.72
C MET A 99 -12.92 -19.70 -18.32
N GLY A 100 -12.43 -18.92 -19.29
CA GLY A 100 -11.58 -17.75 -19.01
C GLY A 100 -12.28 -16.73 -18.12
N TYR A 101 -13.51 -16.34 -18.45
CA TYR A 101 -14.28 -15.43 -17.59
C TYR A 101 -14.66 -16.04 -16.24
N GLY A 102 -14.88 -17.36 -16.16
CA GLY A 102 -15.05 -18.08 -14.89
C GLY A 102 -13.83 -17.94 -13.97
N LEU A 103 -12.62 -18.08 -14.50
CA LEU A 103 -11.40 -17.83 -13.74
C LEU A 103 -11.26 -16.38 -13.29
N VAL A 104 -11.70 -15.41 -14.11
CA VAL A 104 -11.75 -13.99 -13.70
C VAL A 104 -12.69 -13.81 -12.51
N ALA A 105 -13.86 -14.46 -12.51
CA ALA A 105 -14.81 -14.39 -11.39
C ALA A 105 -14.20 -15.00 -10.10
N ILE A 106 -13.54 -16.15 -10.20
CA ILE A 106 -12.81 -16.76 -9.07
C ILE A 106 -11.74 -15.80 -8.57
N GLY A 107 -10.88 -15.29 -9.45
CA GLY A 107 -9.81 -14.37 -9.04
C GLY A 107 -10.32 -13.04 -8.46
N ALA A 108 -11.49 -12.56 -8.90
CA ALA A 108 -12.15 -11.40 -8.31
C ALA A 108 -12.69 -11.71 -6.90
N LEU A 109 -13.26 -12.91 -6.69
CA LEU A 109 -13.69 -13.38 -5.38
C LEU A 109 -12.50 -13.50 -4.40
N GLU A 110 -11.42 -14.15 -4.84
CA GLU A 110 -10.18 -14.27 -4.07
C GLU A 110 -9.62 -12.89 -3.69
N THR A 111 -9.60 -11.95 -4.64
CA THR A 111 -9.18 -10.56 -4.39
C THR A 111 -10.09 -9.89 -3.37
N LEU A 112 -11.42 -10.03 -3.50
CA LEU A 112 -12.37 -9.43 -2.57
C LEU A 112 -12.16 -9.96 -1.15
N VAL A 113 -12.04 -11.27 -0.99
CA VAL A 113 -11.84 -11.89 0.32
C VAL A 113 -10.52 -11.44 0.94
N PHE A 114 -9.41 -11.62 0.24
CA PHE A 114 -8.08 -11.43 0.83
C PHE A 114 -7.57 -9.99 0.80
N ALA A 115 -8.06 -9.12 -0.09
CA ALA A 115 -7.68 -7.70 -0.12
C ALA A 115 -8.66 -6.78 0.61
N ALA A 116 -9.94 -7.17 0.80
CA ALA A 116 -10.98 -6.28 1.33
C ALA A 116 -11.70 -6.80 2.59
N ILE A 117 -11.99 -8.11 2.67
CA ILE A 117 -12.76 -8.69 3.78
C ILE A 117 -11.86 -9.06 4.96
N VAL A 118 -10.79 -9.82 4.71
CA VAL A 118 -9.86 -10.29 5.76
C VAL A 118 -9.07 -9.13 6.37
N PRO A 119 -8.51 -8.18 5.60
CA PRO A 119 -7.75 -7.09 6.19
C PRO A 119 -8.62 -6.07 6.94
N ASP A 120 -8.13 -5.61 8.07
CA ASP A 120 -8.74 -4.58 8.92
C ASP A 120 -7.77 -3.39 9.15
N ILE A 121 -8.06 -2.56 10.15
CA ILE A 121 -7.24 -1.40 10.53
C ILE A 121 -5.77 -1.77 10.84
N ARG A 122 -5.47 -3.02 11.18
CA ARG A 122 -4.10 -3.46 11.50
C ARG A 122 -3.14 -3.34 10.34
N LEU A 123 -3.64 -3.33 9.10
CA LEU A 123 -2.78 -3.05 7.95
C LEU A 123 -2.23 -1.63 7.99
N LEU A 124 -3.04 -0.66 8.41
CA LEU A 124 -2.61 0.73 8.60
C LEU A 124 -1.67 0.83 9.80
N ILE A 125 -1.98 0.13 10.90
CA ILE A 125 -1.11 0.08 12.09
C ILE A 125 0.26 -0.48 11.71
N LEU A 126 0.31 -1.62 11.01
CA LEU A 126 1.55 -2.24 10.52
C LEU A 126 2.37 -1.25 9.68
N MET A 127 1.72 -0.51 8.78
CA MET A 127 2.41 0.52 7.98
C MET A 127 2.95 1.66 8.86
N GLY A 128 2.23 2.03 9.92
CA GLY A 128 2.68 2.97 10.94
C GLY A 128 3.95 2.48 11.65
N TYR A 129 3.98 1.22 12.11
CA TYR A 129 5.16 0.59 12.71
C TYR A 129 6.35 0.56 11.75
N LEU A 130 6.12 0.13 10.50
CA LEU A 130 7.18 0.12 9.47
C LEU A 130 7.73 1.54 9.21
N CYS A 131 6.85 2.54 9.13
CA CYS A 131 7.25 3.93 8.95
C CYS A 131 8.04 4.46 10.16
N ALA A 132 7.60 4.17 11.37
CA ALA A 132 8.27 4.59 12.60
C ALA A 132 9.66 3.95 12.75
N LEU A 133 9.80 2.67 12.42
CA LEU A 133 11.06 1.94 12.55
C LEU A 133 12.05 2.26 11.42
N PHE A 134 11.59 2.26 10.17
CA PHE A 134 12.47 2.40 9.00
C PHE A 134 12.58 3.83 8.48
N GLY A 135 11.60 4.69 8.74
CA GLY A 135 11.57 6.08 8.26
C GLY A 135 12.76 6.91 8.73
N PRO A 136 13.04 7.00 10.04
CA PRO A 136 14.20 7.73 10.56
C PRO A 136 15.53 7.20 9.99
N VAL A 137 15.69 5.87 9.92
CA VAL A 137 16.89 5.22 9.38
C VAL A 137 17.09 5.57 7.90
N LEU A 138 16.02 5.54 7.11
CA LEU A 138 16.06 5.88 5.68
C LEU A 138 16.43 7.36 5.48
N VAL A 139 15.79 8.26 6.24
CA VAL A 139 16.08 9.70 6.17
C VAL A 139 17.52 9.97 6.56
N LEU A 140 18.00 9.45 7.69
CA LEU A 140 19.39 9.59 8.13
C LEU A 140 20.37 9.02 7.11
N GLY A 141 20.09 7.85 6.54
CA GLY A 141 20.90 7.24 5.49
C GLY A 141 21.04 8.15 4.25
N ILE A 142 19.92 8.72 3.80
CA ILE A 142 19.90 9.68 2.67
C ILE A 142 20.70 10.94 3.00
N LEU A 143 20.51 11.51 4.20
CA LEU A 143 21.20 12.74 4.63
C LEU A 143 22.71 12.51 4.78
N ILE A 144 23.13 11.42 5.43
CA ILE A 144 24.55 11.06 5.60
C ILE A 144 25.20 10.81 4.25
N ALA A 145 24.57 10.03 3.37
CA ALA A 145 25.08 9.81 2.03
C ALA A 145 25.16 11.14 1.24
N GLY A 146 24.21 12.07 1.45
CA GLY A 146 24.13 13.36 0.75
C GLY A 146 25.19 14.35 1.23
N ALA A 147 25.60 14.21 2.49
CA ALA A 147 26.67 14.96 3.11
C ALA A 147 28.07 14.47 2.67
N ARG A 148 28.23 13.18 2.33
CA ARG A 148 29.51 12.54 1.96
C ARG A 148 30.19 13.07 0.68
N GLY A 149 29.62 14.05 -0.02
CA GLY A 149 30.21 14.65 -1.21
C GLY A 149 30.16 16.18 -1.31
N ASN A 150 29.61 16.89 -0.32
CA ASN A 150 29.49 18.35 -0.37
C ASN A 150 29.45 18.98 1.03
N ARG A 151 30.44 19.84 1.34
CA ARG A 151 30.54 20.53 2.65
C ARG A 151 29.30 21.36 3.00
N ARG A 152 28.64 21.95 1.99
CA ARG A 152 27.40 22.72 2.21
C ARG A 152 26.24 21.82 2.65
N ASN A 153 26.13 20.63 2.07
CA ASN A 153 25.10 19.65 2.46
C ASN A 153 25.38 19.14 3.87
N LEU A 154 26.65 18.88 4.20
CA LEU A 154 27.03 18.50 5.56
C LEU A 154 26.60 19.56 6.58
N LEU A 155 26.86 20.84 6.29
CA LEU A 155 26.47 21.94 7.18
C LEU A 155 24.95 22.05 7.34
N VAL A 156 24.19 21.92 6.26
CA VAL A 156 22.71 21.94 6.33
C VAL A 156 22.19 20.76 7.15
N VAL A 157 22.73 19.56 6.95
CA VAL A 157 22.34 18.35 7.69
C VAL A 157 22.69 18.47 9.17
N THR A 158 23.89 18.96 9.50
CA THR A 158 24.30 19.11 10.90
C THR A 158 23.49 20.20 11.61
N VAL A 159 23.21 21.32 10.96
CA VAL A 159 22.34 22.37 11.52
C VAL A 159 20.92 21.84 11.72
N ALA A 160 20.35 21.14 10.74
CA ALA A 160 19.02 20.55 10.88
C ALA A 160 18.98 19.50 12.00
N ALA A 161 19.99 18.63 12.09
CA ALA A 161 20.09 17.64 13.17
C ALA A 161 20.23 18.32 14.54
N ALA A 162 21.02 19.39 14.65
CA ALA A 162 21.15 20.16 15.87
C ALA A 162 19.83 20.83 16.28
N VAL A 163 19.09 21.43 15.34
CA VAL A 163 17.77 22.02 15.63
C VAL A 163 16.78 20.95 16.11
N VAL A 164 16.75 19.79 15.47
CA VAL A 164 15.90 18.67 15.90
C VAL A 164 16.31 18.16 17.28
N ALA A 165 17.60 17.97 17.53
CA ALA A 165 18.10 17.53 18.83
C ALA A 165 17.78 18.53 19.94
N THR A 166 18.00 19.83 19.69
CA THR A 166 17.65 20.90 20.64
C THR A 166 16.14 20.94 20.90
N GLY A 167 15.31 20.78 19.86
CA GLY A 167 13.86 20.69 20.02
C GLY A 167 13.45 19.50 20.87
N LEU A 168 13.96 18.31 20.58
CA LEU A 168 13.71 17.10 21.36
C LEU A 168 14.06 17.29 22.84
N VAL A 169 15.24 17.86 23.14
CA VAL A 169 15.66 18.14 24.52
C VAL A 169 14.76 19.20 25.17
N ALA A 170 14.44 20.28 24.46
CA ALA A 170 13.58 21.36 24.98
C ALA A 170 12.16 20.87 25.33
N PHE A 171 11.67 19.84 24.65
CA PHE A 171 10.39 19.21 24.93
C PHE A 171 10.48 17.97 25.85
N GLY A 172 11.61 17.76 26.53
CA GLY A 172 11.76 16.73 27.55
C GLY A 172 12.06 15.32 27.02
N ALA A 173 12.45 15.17 25.74
CA ALA A 173 12.89 13.90 25.20
C ALA A 173 14.28 13.54 25.75
N ASN A 174 14.30 12.76 26.84
CA ASN A 174 15.51 12.25 27.47
C ASN A 174 15.69 10.75 27.16
N GLY A 175 16.83 10.17 27.58
CA GLY A 175 17.14 8.75 27.32
C GLY A 175 16.06 7.78 27.84
N GLU A 176 15.39 8.13 28.94
CA GLU A 176 14.28 7.37 29.52
C GLU A 176 13.03 7.41 28.65
N ALA A 177 12.67 8.58 28.10
CA ALA A 177 11.56 8.68 27.15
C ALA A 177 11.79 7.82 25.91
N PHE A 178 13.03 7.77 25.39
CA PHE A 178 13.37 6.90 24.27
C PHE A 178 13.35 5.40 24.63
N SER A 179 13.81 5.03 25.82
CA SER A 179 13.78 3.62 26.25
C SER A 179 12.36 3.14 26.51
N GLU A 180 11.51 3.98 27.11
CA GLU A 180 10.10 3.66 27.33
C GLU A 180 9.34 3.55 26.01
N ALA A 181 9.52 4.50 25.08
CA ALA A 181 8.96 4.43 23.74
C ALA A 181 9.43 3.19 22.98
N GLY A 182 10.72 2.84 23.09
CA GLY A 182 11.28 1.63 22.49
C GLY A 182 10.68 0.35 23.10
N ARG A 183 10.52 0.29 24.42
CA ARG A 183 9.91 -0.85 25.12
C ARG A 183 8.45 -1.02 24.74
N ALA A 184 7.67 0.06 24.76
CA ALA A 184 6.28 0.07 24.32
C ALA A 184 6.13 -0.40 22.86
N MET A 185 7.05 0.02 21.99
CA MET A 185 7.08 -0.42 20.59
C MET A 185 7.33 -1.94 20.48
N VAL A 186 8.31 -2.48 21.22
CA VAL A 186 8.64 -3.91 21.20
C VAL A 186 7.51 -4.76 21.76
N LEU A 187 6.95 -4.36 22.91
CA LEU A 187 5.83 -5.07 23.54
C LEU A 187 4.60 -5.02 22.64
N GLY A 188 4.26 -3.85 22.09
CA GLY A 188 3.13 -3.72 21.16
C GLY A 188 3.31 -4.57 19.89
N LEU A 189 4.53 -4.70 19.38
CA LEU A 189 4.81 -5.56 18.22
C LEU A 189 4.77 -7.05 18.59
N ALA A 190 5.18 -7.43 19.80
CA ALA A 190 5.09 -8.80 20.27
C ALA A 190 3.62 -9.24 20.44
N ASP A 191 2.80 -8.37 21.04
CA ASP A 191 1.40 -8.68 21.33
C ASP A 191 0.52 -8.65 20.07
N ALA A 192 0.67 -7.62 19.21
CA ALA A 192 -0.17 -7.46 18.02
C ALA A 192 0.45 -8.07 16.74
N GLY A 193 1.70 -8.52 16.81
CA GLY A 193 2.47 -9.05 15.67
C GLY A 193 1.78 -10.17 14.89
N PRO A 194 1.25 -11.23 15.53
CA PRO A 194 0.56 -12.32 14.82
C PRO A 194 -0.63 -11.83 13.98
N GLY A 195 -1.45 -10.93 14.53
CA GLY A 195 -2.57 -10.34 13.82
C GLY A 195 -2.14 -9.47 12.65
N MET A 196 -1.10 -8.64 12.84
CA MET A 196 -0.54 -7.81 11.76
C MET A 196 0.06 -8.66 10.62
N LEU A 197 0.77 -9.75 10.94
CA LEU A 197 1.32 -10.66 9.94
C LEU A 197 0.23 -11.40 9.18
N PHE A 198 -0.82 -11.84 9.88
CA PHE A 198 -1.97 -12.49 9.27
C PHE A 198 -2.68 -11.55 8.28
N VAL A 199 -3.01 -10.33 8.73
CA VAL A 199 -3.64 -9.30 7.89
C VAL A 199 -2.74 -8.87 6.74
N GLY A 200 -1.47 -8.60 7.00
CA GLY A 200 -0.49 -8.23 5.96
C GLY A 200 -0.30 -9.33 4.92
N GLY A 201 -0.19 -10.58 5.36
CA GLY A 201 -0.10 -11.75 4.50
C GLY A 201 -1.34 -11.93 3.62
N SER A 202 -2.54 -11.74 4.18
CA SER A 202 -3.79 -11.77 3.42
C SER A 202 -3.83 -10.66 2.35
N PHE A 203 -3.46 -9.43 2.70
CA PHE A 203 -3.45 -8.31 1.76
C PHE A 203 -2.46 -8.52 0.60
N ILE A 204 -1.27 -9.09 0.88
CA ILE A 204 -0.30 -9.49 -0.16
C ILE A 204 -0.94 -10.52 -1.10
N GLY A 205 -1.63 -11.52 -0.56
CA GLY A 205 -2.38 -12.50 -1.34
C GLY A 205 -3.44 -11.89 -2.24
N GLY A 206 -4.27 -11.01 -1.69
CA GLY A 206 -5.26 -10.26 -2.44
C GLY A 206 -4.65 -9.42 -3.56
N ALA A 207 -3.49 -8.78 -3.32
CA ALA A 207 -2.76 -8.04 -4.34
C ALA A 207 -2.19 -8.95 -5.46
N LEU A 208 -1.69 -10.13 -5.10
CA LEU A 208 -1.25 -11.15 -6.07
C LEU A 208 -2.43 -11.65 -6.92
N TRP A 209 -3.56 -11.94 -6.30
CA TRP A 209 -4.79 -12.32 -6.99
C TRP A 209 -5.31 -11.24 -7.92
N LEU A 210 -5.32 -9.98 -7.48
CA LEU A 210 -5.70 -8.85 -8.32
C LEU A 210 -4.78 -8.75 -9.55
N ALA A 211 -3.47 -8.87 -9.34
CA ALA A 211 -2.49 -8.82 -10.42
C ALA A 211 -2.66 -9.97 -11.41
N SER A 212 -2.81 -11.21 -10.93
CA SER A 212 -3.04 -12.40 -11.77
C SER A 212 -4.35 -12.30 -12.56
N THR A 213 -5.44 -11.89 -11.89
CA THR A 213 -6.77 -11.70 -12.49
C THR A 213 -6.76 -10.65 -13.58
N VAL A 214 -6.18 -9.47 -13.31
CA VAL A 214 -6.06 -8.39 -14.30
C VAL A 214 -5.21 -8.82 -15.49
N ARG A 215 -4.10 -9.54 -15.27
CA ARG A 215 -3.26 -10.09 -16.35
C ARG A 215 -4.00 -11.13 -17.19
N HIS A 216 -4.80 -11.98 -16.54
CA HIS A 216 -5.62 -12.97 -17.24
C HIS A 216 -6.73 -12.29 -18.07
N LEU A 217 -7.47 -11.34 -17.49
CA LEU A 217 -8.48 -10.56 -18.21
C LEU A 217 -7.91 -9.80 -19.40
N ARG A 218 -6.71 -9.22 -19.26
CA ARG A 218 -6.01 -8.56 -20.39
C ARG A 218 -5.70 -9.55 -21.52
N ARG A 219 -5.25 -10.77 -21.20
CA ARG A 219 -5.02 -11.83 -22.20
C ARG A 219 -6.31 -12.25 -22.90
N LEU A 220 -7.43 -12.34 -22.18
CA LEU A 220 -8.75 -12.64 -22.76
C LEU A 220 -9.25 -11.51 -23.68
N ARG A 221 -8.88 -10.27 -23.41
CA ARG A 221 -9.23 -9.08 -24.23
C ARG A 221 -8.19 -8.77 -25.32
N GLU A 222 -7.25 -9.68 -25.58
CA GLU A 222 -6.15 -9.49 -26.56
C GLU A 222 -5.30 -8.23 -26.32
N GLN A 223 -5.23 -7.79 -25.06
CA GLN A 223 -4.40 -6.67 -24.63
C GLN A 223 -3.06 -7.20 -24.10
N CYS A 224 -2.03 -6.35 -24.15
CA CYS A 224 -0.76 -6.69 -23.53
C CYS A 224 -0.92 -7.00 -22.04
N ALA A 225 -0.54 -8.19 -21.61
CA ALA A 225 -0.68 -8.64 -20.22
C ALA A 225 0.05 -7.71 -19.23
N GLY A 226 1.22 -7.19 -19.61
CA GLY A 226 2.02 -6.28 -18.78
C GLY A 226 1.45 -4.87 -18.67
N CYS A 227 1.22 -4.19 -19.80
CA CYS A 227 0.85 -2.76 -19.77
C CYS A 227 -0.65 -2.47 -19.96
N GLY A 228 -1.45 -3.44 -20.42
CA GLY A 228 -2.88 -3.26 -20.66
C GLY A 228 -3.21 -2.20 -21.71
N ARG A 229 -2.25 -1.85 -22.60
CA ARG A 229 -2.47 -0.85 -23.64
C ARG A 229 -3.38 -1.48 -24.71
N PRO A 230 -4.54 -0.89 -25.03
CA PRO A 230 -5.23 -1.22 -26.27
C PRO A 230 -4.34 -0.84 -27.45
N THR A 231 -4.48 -1.53 -28.58
CA THR A 231 -3.75 -1.26 -29.83
C THR A 231 -3.94 0.17 -30.35
N ARG A 232 -4.89 0.95 -29.80
CA ARG A 232 -5.03 2.40 -30.03
C ARG A 232 -5.30 3.20 -28.75
N GLY A 233 -4.48 4.26 -28.56
CA GLY A 233 -4.66 5.50 -27.78
C GLY A 233 -5.38 5.42 -26.43
N LEU A 234 -4.63 5.54 -25.31
CA LEU A 234 -5.25 5.89 -24.03
C LEU A 234 -5.51 7.41 -23.98
N THR A 235 -6.72 7.75 -23.57
CA THR A 235 -7.39 9.06 -23.49
C THR A 235 -6.59 10.20 -22.86
N SER A 236 -6.71 11.39 -23.45
CA SER A 236 -6.04 12.66 -23.18
C SER A 236 -6.34 13.38 -21.84
N ASN A 237 -6.95 12.73 -20.85
CA ASN A 237 -7.38 13.40 -19.60
C ASN A 237 -6.65 12.97 -18.31
N VAL A 238 -5.69 12.02 -18.39
CA VAL A 238 -4.98 11.49 -17.21
C VAL A 238 -4.17 12.54 -16.44
N ALA A 239 -3.69 13.58 -17.13
CA ALA A 239 -2.97 14.67 -16.50
C ALA A 239 -3.88 15.50 -15.58
N THR A 240 -5.08 15.83 -16.05
CA THR A 240 -5.98 16.76 -15.36
C THR A 240 -6.59 16.14 -14.11
N TRP A 241 -7.27 14.99 -14.24
CA TRP A 241 -7.87 14.34 -13.06
C TRP A 241 -6.80 13.81 -12.10
N GLY A 242 -5.66 13.36 -12.63
CA GLY A 242 -4.54 12.89 -11.81
C GLY A 242 -3.94 14.00 -10.94
N ARG A 243 -3.93 15.25 -11.43
CA ARG A 243 -3.50 16.41 -10.64
C ARG A 243 -4.43 16.67 -9.47
N TRP A 244 -5.75 16.70 -9.70
CA TRP A 244 -6.73 16.94 -8.66
C TRP A 244 -6.79 15.81 -7.63
N ALA A 245 -6.69 14.55 -8.08
CA ALA A 245 -6.59 13.40 -7.17
C ALA A 245 -5.36 13.51 -6.25
N THR A 246 -4.22 13.92 -6.80
CA THR A 246 -2.99 14.11 -6.02
C THR A 246 -3.11 15.25 -5.00
N ILE A 247 -3.68 16.38 -5.41
CA ILE A 247 -3.90 17.52 -4.50
C ILE A 247 -4.85 17.11 -3.38
N GLY A 248 -6.00 16.50 -3.70
CA GLY A 248 -6.95 16.04 -2.71
C GLY A 248 -6.33 15.04 -1.72
N ALA A 249 -5.60 14.04 -2.22
CA ALA A 249 -4.90 13.07 -1.38
C ALA A 249 -3.83 13.72 -0.48
N ALA A 250 -3.15 14.77 -0.94
CA ALA A 250 -2.17 15.50 -0.15
C ALA A 250 -2.81 16.39 0.93
N LEU A 251 -4.04 16.87 0.72
CA LEU A 251 -4.77 17.67 1.70
C LEU A 251 -5.36 16.81 2.83
N CYS A 252 -5.75 15.57 2.54
CA CYS A 252 -6.38 14.66 3.51
C CYS A 252 -5.64 14.49 4.85
N PRO A 253 -4.30 14.33 4.93
CA PRO A 253 -3.60 14.20 6.20
C PRO A 253 -3.34 15.53 6.93
N LEU A 254 -3.63 16.68 6.32
CA LEU A 254 -3.29 17.98 6.89
C LEU A 254 -4.07 18.33 8.17
N PRO A 255 -5.39 18.06 8.29
CA PRO A 255 -6.12 18.31 9.53
C PRO A 255 -5.47 17.59 10.73
N TYR A 256 -5.14 16.31 10.57
CA TYR A 256 -4.41 15.55 11.59
C TYR A 256 -3.04 16.15 11.91
N ALA A 257 -2.26 16.50 10.90
CA ALA A 257 -0.95 17.10 11.10
C ALA A 257 -1.03 18.43 11.85
N LEU A 258 -1.96 19.31 11.46
CA LEU A 258 -2.17 20.62 12.10
C LEU A 258 -2.61 20.46 13.55
N LEU A 259 -3.52 19.53 13.83
CA LEU A 259 -3.92 19.19 15.20
C LEU A 259 -2.72 18.76 16.03
N ARG A 260 -1.85 17.88 15.51
CA ARG A 260 -0.63 17.49 16.25
C ARG A 260 0.35 18.63 16.43
N LEU A 261 0.47 19.54 15.47
CA LEU A 261 1.34 20.73 15.61
C LEU A 261 0.88 21.68 16.73
N THR A 262 -0.40 21.66 17.11
CA THR A 262 -0.88 22.43 18.28
C THR A 262 -0.22 21.99 19.59
N TRP A 263 0.33 20.77 19.65
CA TRP A 263 1.03 20.28 20.86
C TRP A 263 2.39 20.95 21.10
N LEU A 264 2.87 21.76 20.14
CA LEU A 264 4.00 22.67 20.32
C LEU A 264 3.60 23.99 20.98
N THR A 265 2.31 24.28 21.09
CA THR A 265 1.79 25.51 21.68
C THR A 265 1.26 25.26 23.09
N PRO A 266 1.00 26.31 23.88
CA PRO A 266 0.36 26.17 25.18
C PRO A 266 -1.10 25.69 25.11
N TRP A 267 -1.69 25.60 23.91
CA TRP A 267 -3.12 25.30 23.69
C TRP A 267 -3.29 24.06 22.80
N PRO A 268 -2.86 22.88 23.25
CA PRO A 268 -3.03 21.65 22.49
C PRO A 268 -4.51 21.34 22.25
N VAL A 269 -4.84 21.00 21.01
CA VAL A 269 -6.16 20.48 20.64
C VAL A 269 -6.18 18.97 20.85
N SER A 270 -7.32 18.43 21.31
CA SER A 270 -7.57 17.00 21.62
C SER A 270 -6.76 16.38 22.75
N MET A 271 -5.94 17.16 23.46
CA MET A 271 -5.14 16.69 24.58
C MET A 271 -4.92 17.80 25.60
N ASP A 272 -4.85 17.46 26.88
CA ASP A 272 -4.50 18.42 27.93
C ASP A 272 -2.99 18.68 27.94
N VAL A 273 -2.60 19.95 28.07
CA VAL A 273 -1.20 20.37 28.17
C VAL A 273 -0.52 19.75 29.39
N ALA A 274 -1.24 19.61 30.51
CA ALA A 274 -0.70 19.03 31.74
C ALA A 274 -0.31 17.55 31.55
N VAL A 275 -1.09 16.80 30.76
CA VAL A 275 -0.78 15.41 30.41
C VAL A 275 0.48 15.34 29.54
N LEU A 276 0.62 16.26 28.58
CA LEU A 276 1.78 16.31 27.71
C LEU A 276 3.07 16.78 28.42
N GLU A 277 2.93 17.55 29.49
CA GLU A 277 4.05 17.92 30.37
C GLU A 277 4.43 16.77 31.30
N ALA A 278 3.44 16.02 31.81
CA ALA A 278 3.66 14.85 32.63
C ALA A 278 4.26 13.67 31.84
N ASP A 279 3.93 13.54 30.55
CA ASP A 279 4.49 12.53 29.65
C ASP A 279 5.10 13.16 28.38
N PRO A 280 6.39 13.57 28.45
CA PRO A 280 7.14 14.06 27.29
C PRO A 280 7.23 13.03 26.14
N GLY A 281 7.21 11.74 26.46
CA GLY A 281 7.28 10.66 25.47
C GLY A 281 6.05 10.65 24.57
N LEU A 282 4.87 10.78 25.17
CA LEU A 282 3.60 10.93 24.45
C LEU A 282 3.61 12.16 23.53
N ARG A 283 4.11 13.31 24.02
CA ARG A 283 4.21 14.54 23.23
C ARG A 283 5.10 14.34 22.00
N VAL A 284 6.29 13.78 22.18
CA VAL A 284 7.25 13.50 21.10
C VAL A 284 6.67 12.51 20.10
N PHE A 285 6.02 11.45 20.57
CA PHE A 285 5.39 10.45 19.72
C PHE A 285 4.26 11.05 18.88
N GLY A 286 3.35 11.81 19.50
CA GLY A 286 2.26 12.50 18.81
C GLY A 286 2.75 13.49 17.75
N LEU A 287 3.78 14.29 18.07
CA LEU A 287 4.41 15.22 17.13
C LEU A 287 5.09 14.48 15.97
N SER A 288 5.75 13.36 16.24
CA SER A 288 6.40 12.54 15.22
C SER A 288 5.38 12.02 14.20
N LEU A 289 4.20 11.59 14.64
CA LEU A 289 3.11 11.21 13.73
C LEU A 289 2.59 12.41 12.92
N GLY A 290 2.50 13.60 13.51
CA GLY A 290 2.13 14.83 12.82
C GLY A 290 3.14 15.21 11.72
N PHE A 291 4.44 15.18 12.02
CA PHE A 291 5.50 15.42 11.03
C PHE A 291 5.53 14.33 9.95
N ALA A 292 5.29 13.07 10.31
CA ALA A 292 5.16 11.98 9.33
C ALA A 292 3.97 12.20 8.38
N ALA A 293 2.84 12.71 8.88
CA ALA A 293 1.69 13.06 8.06
C ALA A 293 1.99 14.23 7.09
N LEU A 294 2.70 15.27 7.55
CA LEU A 294 3.19 16.35 6.67
C LEU A 294 4.17 15.83 5.62
N ALA A 295 5.11 14.99 6.01
CA ALA A 295 6.06 14.36 5.09
C ALA A 295 5.32 13.51 4.05
N GLY A 296 4.31 12.74 4.47
CA GLY A 296 3.42 11.99 3.58
C GLY A 296 2.64 12.87 2.60
N SER A 297 2.14 14.02 3.04
CA SER A 297 1.50 15.02 2.19
C SER A 297 2.45 15.55 1.11
N VAL A 298 3.66 15.97 1.52
CA VAL A 298 4.70 16.43 0.59
C VAL A 298 5.11 15.31 -0.37
N LEU A 299 5.29 14.08 0.13
CA LEU A 299 5.57 12.89 -0.67
C LEU A 299 4.51 12.65 -1.75
N THR A 300 3.24 12.83 -1.38
CA THR A 300 2.09 12.71 -2.29
C THR A 300 2.15 13.76 -3.40
N LEU A 301 2.49 15.01 -3.09
CA LEU A 301 2.72 16.06 -4.11
C LEU A 301 3.85 15.70 -5.09
N GLY A 302 4.77 14.81 -4.70
CA GLY A 302 5.79 14.23 -5.56
C GLY A 302 5.23 13.55 -6.80
N LEU A 303 4.04 12.97 -6.71
CA LEU A 303 3.38 12.30 -7.84
C LEU A 303 3.02 13.26 -8.99
N ILE A 304 3.03 14.58 -8.76
CA ILE A 304 2.79 15.60 -9.80
C ILE A 304 3.96 16.58 -9.95
N SER A 305 5.04 16.38 -9.20
CA SER A 305 6.17 17.31 -9.12
C SER A 305 7.40 16.76 -9.84
N ARG A 306 8.25 17.66 -10.36
CA ARG A 306 9.49 17.28 -11.07
C ARG A 306 10.42 16.39 -10.25
N TRP A 307 10.46 16.55 -8.93
CA TRP A 307 11.33 15.77 -8.05
C TRP A 307 10.87 14.32 -7.86
N GLY A 308 9.57 14.03 -8.06
CA GLY A 308 9.07 12.65 -8.12
C GLY A 308 9.27 11.99 -9.49
N GLU A 309 9.78 12.74 -10.46
CA GLU A 309 10.09 12.26 -11.81
C GLU A 309 11.59 12.11 -12.05
N VAL A 310 12.38 13.00 -11.46
CA VAL A 310 13.83 13.02 -11.52
C VAL A 310 14.34 13.32 -10.13
N PHE A 311 15.22 12.45 -9.62
CA PHE A 311 15.77 12.61 -8.28
C PHE A 311 16.48 13.98 -8.15
N PRO A 312 16.14 14.77 -7.11
CA PRO A 312 16.78 16.04 -6.84
C PRO A 312 18.31 15.95 -6.85
N ARG A 313 18.96 17.04 -7.27
CA ARG A 313 20.41 17.07 -7.44
C ARG A 313 21.20 16.96 -6.12
N TRP A 314 20.53 17.10 -4.98
CA TRP A 314 21.12 16.96 -3.65
C TRP A 314 21.08 15.51 -3.13
N ILE A 315 20.31 14.61 -3.75
CA ILE A 315 20.26 13.20 -3.35
C ILE A 315 21.53 12.50 -3.87
N PRO A 316 22.35 11.94 -2.97
CA PRO A 316 23.57 11.22 -3.33
C PRO A 316 23.24 9.96 -4.14
N VAL A 317 24.17 9.53 -5.01
CA VAL A 317 24.06 8.31 -5.85
C VAL A 317 22.97 8.37 -6.94
N LEU A 318 21.79 8.90 -6.63
CA LEU A 318 20.62 8.99 -7.52
C LEU A 318 20.53 10.34 -8.24
N ARG A 319 21.46 11.26 -7.98
CA ARG A 319 21.53 12.63 -8.51
C ARG A 319 21.13 12.73 -9.99
N GLY A 320 20.00 13.37 -10.27
CA GLY A 320 19.54 13.64 -11.63
C GLY A 320 19.09 12.41 -12.43
N ARG A 321 19.04 11.22 -11.80
CA ARG A 321 18.51 10.01 -12.44
C ARG A 321 17.00 10.08 -12.52
N VAL A 322 16.46 9.47 -13.57
CA VAL A 322 15.02 9.32 -13.77
C VAL A 322 14.47 8.35 -12.73
N VAL A 323 13.43 8.75 -12.00
CA VAL A 323 12.72 7.88 -11.06
C VAL A 323 11.93 6.84 -11.85
N PRO A 324 12.12 5.53 -11.62
CA PRO A 324 11.31 4.50 -12.25
C PRO A 324 9.84 4.65 -11.86
N ALA A 325 8.91 4.55 -12.83
CA ALA A 325 7.49 4.80 -12.59
C ALA A 325 6.82 3.78 -11.64
N GLY A 326 7.33 2.55 -11.59
CA GLY A 326 6.72 1.43 -10.87
C GLY A 326 6.80 1.55 -9.34
N PRO A 327 7.99 1.65 -8.73
CA PRO A 327 8.14 1.59 -7.28
C PRO A 327 7.36 2.68 -6.52
N PRO A 328 7.39 3.97 -6.88
CA PRO A 328 6.60 4.99 -6.18
C PRO A 328 5.10 4.75 -6.29
N ALA A 329 4.63 4.33 -7.48
CA ALA A 329 3.23 3.98 -7.69
C ALA A 329 2.81 2.77 -6.84
N ALA A 330 3.66 1.74 -6.76
CA ALA A 330 3.39 0.53 -5.99
C ALA A 330 3.31 0.85 -4.48
N VAL A 331 4.25 1.61 -3.95
CA VAL A 331 4.22 2.05 -2.54
C VAL A 331 2.96 2.87 -2.28
N ALA A 332 2.65 3.85 -3.14
CA ALA A 332 1.45 4.67 -2.99
C ALA A 332 0.15 3.85 -3.07
N LEU A 333 0.10 2.81 -3.92
CA LEU A 333 -1.05 1.89 -4.01
C LEU A 333 -1.21 1.01 -2.77
N VAL A 334 -0.10 0.52 -2.19
CA VAL A 334 -0.14 -0.26 -0.94
C VAL A 334 -0.65 0.61 0.20
N VAL A 335 -0.12 1.83 0.33
CA VAL A 335 -0.57 2.80 1.34
C VAL A 335 -2.03 3.20 1.11
N ALA A 336 -2.43 3.43 -0.13
CA ALA A 336 -3.82 3.70 -0.49
C ALA A 336 -4.76 2.56 -0.05
N GLY A 337 -4.38 1.31 -0.31
CA GLY A 337 -5.15 0.14 0.12
C GLY A 337 -5.30 0.07 1.64
N ALA A 338 -4.20 0.26 2.38
CA ALA A 338 -4.22 0.30 3.84
C ALA A 338 -5.13 1.40 4.40
N ILE A 339 -5.08 2.60 3.82
CA ILE A 339 -5.94 3.73 4.21
C ILE A 339 -7.41 3.45 3.87
N THR A 340 -7.70 2.89 2.70
CA THR A 340 -9.06 2.50 2.31
C THR A 340 -9.65 1.48 3.27
N LEU A 341 -8.86 0.48 3.68
CA LEU A 341 -9.26 -0.55 4.64
C LEU A 341 -9.47 0.00 6.05
N ALA A 342 -8.61 0.92 6.49
CA ALA A 342 -8.83 1.65 7.75
C ALA A 342 -10.12 2.47 7.69
N GLY A 343 -10.39 3.16 6.57
CA GLY A 343 -11.64 3.90 6.36
C GLY A 343 -12.87 3.00 6.40
N ARG A 344 -12.80 1.81 5.81
CA ARG A 344 -13.85 0.78 5.94
C ARG A 344 -14.07 0.39 7.41
N SER A 345 -13.00 0.14 8.14
CA SER A 345 -13.06 -0.30 9.55
C SER A 345 -13.67 0.78 10.46
N VAL A 346 -13.33 2.04 10.23
CA VAL A 346 -13.91 3.19 10.96
C VAL A 346 -15.37 3.42 10.57
N LEU A 347 -15.72 3.31 9.29
CA LEU A 347 -17.13 3.40 8.87
C LEU A 347 -17.97 2.27 9.46
N GLN A 348 -17.41 1.06 9.58
CA GLN A 348 -18.07 -0.06 10.24
C GLN A 348 -18.42 0.27 11.69
N THR A 349 -17.50 0.85 12.46
CA THR A 349 -17.78 1.23 13.86
C THR A 349 -18.83 2.33 13.97
N VAL A 350 -18.84 3.29 13.04
CA VAL A 350 -19.84 4.37 12.99
C VAL A 350 -21.23 3.83 12.64
N VAL A 351 -21.32 2.92 11.65
CA VAL A 351 -22.60 2.34 11.21
C VAL A 351 -23.15 1.34 12.22
N ALA A 352 -22.28 0.57 12.89
CA ALA A 352 -22.66 -0.42 13.89
C ALA A 352 -22.91 0.18 15.28
N GLY A 353 -22.51 1.43 15.53
CA GLY A 353 -22.68 2.10 16.81
C GLY A 353 -24.15 2.36 17.15
N GLU A 354 -24.58 1.94 18.35
CA GLU A 354 -25.89 2.30 18.89
C GLU A 354 -25.87 3.77 19.34
N GLY A 355 -26.41 4.66 18.51
CA GLY A 355 -26.47 6.10 18.82
C GLY A 355 -26.53 7.04 17.62
N GLY A 356 -26.28 6.54 16.42
CA GLY A 356 -26.24 7.36 15.20
C GLY A 356 -25.01 8.28 15.12
N PHE A 357 -24.87 8.96 13.99
CA PHE A 357 -23.71 9.81 13.70
C PHE A 357 -23.64 11.01 14.65
N ASN A 358 -22.63 11.06 15.52
CA ASN A 358 -22.45 12.11 16.52
C ASN A 358 -21.32 13.10 16.16
N ALA A 359 -21.19 14.18 16.93
CA ALA A 359 -20.19 15.22 16.68
C ALA A 359 -18.74 14.70 16.79
N LEU A 360 -18.48 13.73 17.69
CA LEU A 360 -17.16 13.14 17.88
C LEU A 360 -16.73 12.32 16.65
N GLU A 361 -17.68 11.59 16.04
CA GLU A 361 -17.45 10.83 14.81
C GLU A 361 -17.25 11.76 13.60
N ALA A 362 -17.98 12.87 13.54
CA ALA A 362 -17.79 13.91 12.54
C ALA A 362 -16.40 14.54 12.64
N GLU A 363 -15.94 14.83 13.85
CA GLU A 363 -14.58 15.30 14.12
C GLU A 363 -13.54 14.26 13.72
N ALA A 364 -13.76 12.98 14.04
CA ALA A 364 -12.85 11.90 13.65
C ALA A 364 -12.72 11.75 12.14
N LEU A 365 -13.82 11.85 11.37
CA LEU A 365 -13.78 11.85 9.90
C LEU A 365 -13.11 13.08 9.32
N LEU A 366 -13.23 14.24 9.97
CA LEU A 366 -12.57 15.46 9.53
C LEU A 366 -11.06 15.39 9.76
N VAL A 367 -10.63 14.86 10.91
CA VAL A 367 -9.21 14.65 11.24
C VAL A 367 -8.61 13.55 10.36
N PHE A 368 -9.37 12.48 10.09
CA PHE A 368 -8.97 11.35 9.27
C PHE A 368 -10.01 11.04 8.19
N PRO A 369 -9.97 11.71 7.02
CA PRO A 369 -10.92 11.48 5.93
C PRO A 369 -10.58 10.20 5.15
N PHE A 370 -10.33 9.09 5.85
CA PHE A 370 -9.90 7.80 5.30
C PHE A 370 -10.77 7.29 4.14
N PRO A 371 -12.12 7.39 4.16
CA PRO A 371 -12.96 6.90 3.07
C PRO A 371 -12.66 7.56 1.72
N ILE A 372 -12.17 8.80 1.73
CA ILE A 372 -11.85 9.56 0.53
C ILE A 372 -10.33 9.54 0.26
N TRP A 373 -9.52 9.56 1.32
CA TRP A 373 -8.06 9.67 1.23
C TRP A 373 -7.43 8.48 0.48
N GLY A 374 -7.78 7.25 0.86
CA GLY A 374 -7.24 6.04 0.23
C GLY A 374 -7.56 5.99 -1.28
N PRO A 375 -8.84 6.14 -1.69
CA PRO A 375 -9.20 6.18 -3.11
C PRO A 375 -8.53 7.31 -3.89
N LEU A 376 -8.42 8.51 -3.33
CA LEU A 376 -7.71 9.63 -3.99
C LEU A 376 -6.22 9.31 -4.18
N LEU A 377 -5.57 8.72 -3.17
CA LEU A 377 -4.16 8.34 -3.26
C LEU A 377 -3.96 7.22 -4.30
N GLY A 378 -4.86 6.24 -4.34
CA GLY A 378 -4.83 5.18 -5.35
C GLY A 378 -5.00 5.73 -6.76
N ALA A 379 -5.96 6.64 -6.95
CA ALA A 379 -6.15 7.36 -8.20
C ALA A 379 -4.89 8.16 -8.60
N ALA A 380 -4.29 8.89 -7.67
CA ALA A 380 -3.06 9.65 -7.88
C ALA A 380 -1.89 8.73 -8.31
N ALA A 381 -1.72 7.59 -7.64
CA ALA A 381 -0.70 6.59 -7.94
C ALA A 381 -0.88 5.98 -9.35
N ILE A 382 -2.11 5.64 -9.71
CA ILE A 382 -2.45 5.16 -11.05
C ILE A 382 -2.15 6.24 -12.09
N ALA A 383 -2.58 7.48 -11.86
CA ALA A 383 -2.31 8.58 -12.78
C ALA A 383 -0.81 8.82 -12.98
N TYR A 384 -0.03 8.80 -11.89
CA TYR A 384 1.43 8.89 -11.94
C TYR A 384 2.02 7.77 -12.80
N PHE A 385 1.64 6.51 -12.54
CA PHE A 385 2.13 5.37 -13.31
C PHE A 385 1.75 5.47 -14.80
N LEU A 386 0.52 5.86 -15.10
CA LEU A 386 0.01 5.98 -16.47
C LEU A 386 0.72 7.08 -17.27
N ARG A 387 1.07 8.22 -16.63
CA ARG A 387 1.85 9.31 -17.26
C ARG A 387 3.31 8.93 -17.51
N ARG A 388 3.89 8.12 -16.61
CA ARG A 388 5.33 7.87 -16.55
C ARG A 388 5.77 6.54 -17.14
N ARG A 389 4.84 5.61 -17.38
CA ARG A 389 5.15 4.34 -18.04
C ARG A 389 5.64 4.61 -19.47
N GLY A 390 6.87 4.21 -19.75
CA GLY A 390 7.46 4.29 -21.09
C GLY A 390 6.85 3.28 -22.07
N GLN A 391 7.49 3.12 -23.23
CA GLN A 391 7.11 2.07 -24.18
C GLN A 391 7.22 0.70 -23.50
N CYS A 392 6.17 -0.13 -23.64
CA CYS A 392 6.15 -1.43 -23.01
C CYS A 392 7.11 -2.37 -23.75
N ARG A 393 8.12 -2.92 -23.03
CA ARG A 393 9.06 -3.90 -23.61
C ARG A 393 8.35 -5.11 -24.22
N GLN A 394 7.25 -5.56 -23.60
CA GLN A 394 6.44 -6.68 -24.14
C GLN A 394 5.71 -6.30 -25.43
N CYS A 395 5.27 -5.04 -25.57
CA CYS A 395 4.67 -4.56 -26.82
C CYS A 395 5.72 -4.22 -27.89
N ALA A 396 6.96 -3.96 -27.50
CA ALA A 396 8.06 -3.69 -28.44
C ALA A 396 8.69 -4.98 -28.97
N ALA A 397 8.47 -6.11 -28.28
CA ALA A 397 8.96 -7.44 -28.65
C ALA A 397 7.92 -8.30 -29.41
N SER A 398 6.66 -7.87 -29.41
CA SER A 398 5.54 -8.46 -30.16
C SER A 398 5.29 -7.68 -31.44
#